data_AF-A0A937GXF9-F1
#
_entry.id   AF-A0A937GXF9-F1
#
_cell.length_a   1.000
_cell.length_b   1.000
_cell.length_c   1.000
_cell.angle_alpha   90.00
_cell.angle_beta   90.00
_cell.angle_gamma   90.00
#
_symmetry.space_group_name_H-M   'P 1'
#
loop_
_entity.id
_entity.type
_entity.pdbx_description
1 polymer ?
#
loop_
_entity_poly.entity_id
_entity_poly.type
_entity_poly.pdbx_seq_one_letter_code
_entity_poly.pdbx_strand_id
1 'polypeptide(L)'
;MQLTSENFNKARGFILVNARMIERRLFHFYFEQGSAEGVYHALYAYRNEDGGFGHGMEPDTASPESQPLFSVMALETLDEVGYLNKEIILEDFMPYFEKITTDKGGIP
;
A
#
# COMPACT_ATOMS: atom_id res chain seq x y z
N MET A 1 2.29 -25.06 -5.03
CA MET A 1 1.68 -25.95 -4.01
C MET A 1 0.31 -25.37 -3.67
N GLN A 2 -0.75 -26.18 -3.62
CA GLN A 2 -2.10 -25.71 -3.26
C GLN A 2 -2.44 -26.16 -1.84
N LEU A 3 -2.99 -25.27 -1.02
CA LEU A 3 -3.45 -25.61 0.34
C LEU A 3 -4.72 -26.47 0.27
N THR A 4 -4.95 -27.31 1.30
CA THR A 4 -6.27 -27.91 1.50
C THR A 4 -7.29 -26.81 1.83
N SER A 5 -8.57 -27.03 1.54
CA SER A 5 -9.63 -26.06 1.86
C SER A 5 -9.66 -25.70 3.35
N GLU A 6 -9.37 -26.66 4.23
CA GLU A 6 -9.27 -26.41 5.67
C GLU A 6 -8.11 -25.46 6.01
N ASN A 7 -6.91 -25.71 5.48
CA ASN A 7 -5.74 -24.86 5.75
C ASN A 7 -5.89 -23.48 5.12
N PHE A 8 -6.51 -23.39 3.94
CA PHE A 8 -6.85 -22.12 3.31
C PHE A 8 -7.79 -21.30 4.21
N ASN A 9 -8.86 -21.92 4.73
CA ASN A 9 -9.82 -21.23 5.60
C ASN A 9 -9.18 -20.76 6.93
N LYS A 10 -8.23 -21.54 7.49
CA LYS A 10 -7.45 -21.11 8.67
C LYS A 10 -6.58 -19.89 8.34
N ALA A 11 -5.85 -19.93 7.23
CA ALA A 11 -5.01 -18.80 6.79
C ALA A 11 -5.84 -17.54 6.50
N ARG A 12 -6.96 -17.71 5.78
CA ARG A 12 -7.96 -16.65 5.54
C ARG A 12 -8.43 -16.02 6.85
N GLY A 13 -8.88 -16.84 7.80
CA GLY A 13 -9.34 -16.36 9.10
C GLY A 13 -8.25 -15.59 9.86
N PHE A 14 -7.01 -16.10 9.85
CA PHE A 14 -5.88 -15.43 10.47
C PHE A 14 -5.61 -14.05 9.88
N ILE A 15 -5.59 -13.92 8.55
CA ILE A 15 -5.37 -12.63 7.86
C ILE A 15 -6.50 -11.65 8.17
N LEU A 16 -7.76 -12.09 8.04
CA LEU A 16 -8.92 -11.21 8.26
C LEU A 16 -9.02 -10.70 9.70
N VAL A 17 -8.51 -11.44 10.68
CA VAL A 17 -8.51 -11.04 12.09
C VAL A 17 -7.31 -10.17 12.46
N ASN A 18 -6.10 -10.52 11.99
CA ASN A 18 -4.85 -9.98 12.53
C ASN A 18 -4.14 -8.98 11.60
N ALA A 19 -4.31 -9.09 10.28
CA ALA A 19 -3.57 -8.24 9.34
C ALA A 19 -4.15 -6.82 9.29
N ARG A 20 -3.39 -5.86 8.74
CA ARG A 20 -3.87 -4.47 8.56
C ARG A 20 -4.88 -4.41 7.42
N MET A 21 -5.53 -3.26 7.24
CA MET A 21 -6.55 -3.11 6.20
C MET A 21 -5.98 -3.33 4.79
N ILE A 22 -4.73 -2.92 4.54
CA ILE A 22 -4.04 -3.12 3.25
C ILE A 22 -3.95 -4.61 2.93
N GLU A 23 -3.39 -5.44 3.84
CA GLU A 23 -3.27 -6.89 3.60
C GLU A 23 -4.63 -7.58 3.48
N ARG A 24 -5.65 -7.14 4.22
CA ARG A 24 -7.01 -7.69 4.07
C ARG A 24 -7.57 -7.42 2.68
N ARG A 25 -7.33 -6.23 2.12
CA ARG A 25 -7.77 -5.87 0.76
C ARG A 25 -6.94 -6.57 -0.31
N LEU A 26 -5.63 -6.72 -0.10
CA LEU A 26 -4.78 -7.55 -0.96
C LEU A 26 -5.23 -9.01 -0.96
N PHE A 27 -5.56 -9.58 0.20
CA PHE A 27 -6.11 -10.93 0.27
C PHE A 27 -7.42 -11.05 -0.52
N HIS A 28 -8.34 -10.10 -0.34
CA HIS A 28 -9.60 -10.06 -1.08
C HIS A 28 -9.35 -9.97 -2.60
N PHE A 29 -8.40 -9.14 -3.04
CA PHE A 29 -7.99 -9.02 -4.45
C PHE A 29 -7.45 -10.34 -5.00
N TYR A 30 -6.42 -10.92 -4.37
CA TYR A 30 -5.72 -12.10 -4.88
C TYR A 30 -6.53 -13.40 -4.78
N PHE A 31 -7.39 -13.54 -3.77
CA PHE A 31 -8.02 -14.83 -3.44
C PHE A 31 -9.55 -14.82 -3.46
N GLU A 32 -10.20 -13.66 -3.48
CA GLU A 32 -11.67 -13.54 -3.37
C GLU A 32 -12.30 -12.70 -4.49
N GLN A 33 -11.60 -12.51 -5.62
CA GLN A 33 -12.08 -11.75 -6.78
C GLN A 33 -12.42 -10.29 -6.44
N GLY A 34 -11.71 -9.72 -5.46
CA GLY A 34 -11.80 -8.31 -5.11
C GLY A 34 -11.28 -7.39 -6.20
N SER A 35 -11.74 -6.14 -6.21
CA SER A 35 -11.24 -5.10 -7.12
C SER A 35 -9.94 -4.46 -6.59
N ALA A 36 -9.09 -4.06 -7.53
CA ALA A 36 -7.90 -3.26 -7.23
C ALA A 36 -8.25 -1.89 -6.59
N GLU A 37 -9.42 -1.34 -6.92
CA GLU A 37 -9.98 -0.12 -6.30
C GLU A 37 -10.12 -0.26 -4.77
N GLY A 38 -10.47 -1.45 -4.28
CA GLY A 38 -10.53 -1.72 -2.84
C GLY A 38 -9.17 -1.63 -2.15
N VAL A 39 -8.09 -2.01 -2.85
CA VAL A 39 -6.71 -1.89 -2.38
C VAL A 39 -6.28 -0.43 -2.41
N TYR A 40 -6.56 0.28 -3.51
CA TYR A 40 -6.32 1.72 -3.65
C TYR A 40 -6.90 2.51 -2.48
N HIS A 41 -8.18 2.32 -2.14
CA HIS A 41 -8.81 3.04 -1.03
C HIS A 41 -8.19 2.71 0.33
N ALA A 42 -7.79 1.46 0.56
CA ALA A 42 -7.12 1.08 1.80
C ALA A 42 -5.72 1.71 1.91
N LEU A 43 -4.97 1.80 0.81
CA LEU A 43 -3.68 2.47 0.75
C LEU A 43 -3.80 3.98 0.97
N TYR A 44 -4.73 4.64 0.27
CA TYR A 44 -4.91 6.08 0.36
C TYR A 44 -5.43 6.55 1.72
N ALA A 45 -5.95 5.65 2.55
CA ALA A 45 -6.25 5.95 3.95
C ALA A 45 -5.00 6.21 4.81
N TYR A 46 -3.79 5.85 4.32
CA TYR A 46 -2.51 6.13 4.97
C TYR A 46 -1.83 7.40 4.41
N ARG A 47 -2.47 8.10 3.46
CA ARG A 47 -1.91 9.29 2.81
C ARG A 47 -2.09 10.52 3.71
N ASN A 48 -1.02 11.28 3.88
CA ASN A 48 -1.00 12.54 4.62
C ASN A 48 -1.29 13.75 3.72
N GLU A 49 -1.64 14.89 4.34
CA GLU A 49 -1.92 16.15 3.64
C GLU A 49 -0.72 16.67 2.83
N ASP A 50 0.50 16.26 3.17
CA ASP A 50 1.72 16.66 2.47
C ASP A 50 2.00 15.85 1.19
N GLY A 51 1.13 14.88 0.87
CA GLY A 51 1.24 14.00 -0.29
C GLY A 51 2.07 12.74 -0.07
N GLY A 52 2.70 12.59 1.11
CA GLY A 52 3.40 11.37 1.52
C GLY A 52 2.45 10.36 2.16
N PHE A 53 3.02 9.22 2.56
CA PHE A 53 2.29 8.16 3.27
C PHE A 53 2.89 7.95 4.65
N GLY A 54 2.03 7.76 5.65
CA GLY A 54 2.33 7.66 7.08
C GLY A 54 1.51 6.57 7.77
N HIS A 55 1.13 6.80 9.02
CA HIS A 55 0.17 5.99 9.80
C HIS A 55 0.42 4.47 9.84
N GLY A 56 1.68 4.05 9.80
CA GLY A 56 2.03 2.64 9.78
C GLY A 56 1.79 1.94 8.44
N MET A 57 2.07 2.66 7.35
CA MET A 57 2.06 2.15 5.98
C MET A 57 3.05 0.98 5.80
N GLU A 58 4.24 1.06 6.39
CA GLU A 58 5.17 -0.08 6.50
C GLU A 58 4.90 -0.83 7.82
N PRO A 59 4.77 -2.18 7.80
CA PRO A 59 4.28 -2.95 8.95
C PRO A 59 5.19 -2.93 10.18
N ASP A 60 6.50 -2.76 10.02
CA ASP A 60 7.46 -2.73 11.12
C ASP A 60 7.53 -1.35 11.81
N THR A 61 6.95 -0.31 11.21
CA THR A 61 7.04 1.07 11.68
C THR A 61 5.66 1.69 11.88
N ALA A 62 5.28 2.03 13.11
CA ALA A 62 4.00 2.71 13.40
C ALA A 62 4.08 4.25 13.26
N SER A 63 5.00 4.76 12.42
CA SER A 63 5.21 6.21 12.29
C SER A 63 3.97 6.87 11.68
N PRO A 64 3.44 7.95 12.31
CA PRO A 64 2.37 8.74 11.70
C PRO A 64 2.90 9.63 10.56
N GLU A 65 4.18 10.00 10.62
CA GLU A 65 4.79 10.92 9.67
C GLU A 65 5.02 10.28 8.31
N SER A 66 5.00 11.14 7.29
CA SER A 66 5.33 10.76 5.92
C SER A 66 6.76 10.26 5.80
N GLN A 67 6.96 9.09 5.20
CA GLN A 67 8.29 8.56 4.89
C GLN A 67 8.46 8.23 3.41
N PRO A 68 9.65 8.44 2.83
CA PRO A 68 9.91 8.12 1.42
C PRO A 68 9.67 6.64 1.11
N LEU A 69 10.13 5.74 1.99
CA LEU A 69 9.88 4.30 1.88
C LEU A 69 8.39 3.95 1.82
N PHE A 70 7.56 4.61 2.63
CA PHE A 70 6.13 4.34 2.69
C PHE A 70 5.43 4.72 1.37
N SER A 71 5.91 5.80 0.73
CA SER A 71 5.41 6.23 -0.58
C SER A 71 5.85 5.28 -1.69
N VAL A 72 7.07 4.73 -1.61
CA VAL A 72 7.53 3.68 -2.53
C VAL A 72 6.69 2.41 -2.39
N MET A 73 6.41 1.95 -1.16
CA MET A 73 5.55 0.79 -0.94
C MET A 73 4.13 0.99 -1.49
N ALA A 74 3.58 2.20 -1.37
CA ALA A 74 2.28 2.52 -1.95
C ALA A 74 2.32 2.43 -3.48
N LEU A 75 3.35 2.98 -4.13
CA LEU A 75 3.56 2.83 -5.58
C LEU A 75 3.65 1.37 -6.00
N GLU A 76 4.52 0.59 -5.35
CA GLU A 76 4.73 -0.83 -5.66
C GLU A 76 3.43 -1.62 -5.51
N THR A 77 2.67 -1.37 -4.44
CA THR A 77 1.40 -2.07 -4.22
C THR A 77 0.35 -1.71 -5.27
N LEU A 78 0.28 -0.44 -5.71
CA LEU A 78 -0.62 -0.02 -6.78
C LEU A 78 -0.23 -0.63 -8.13
N ASP A 79 1.08 -0.76 -8.41
CA ASP A 79 1.58 -1.39 -9.63
C ASP A 79 1.24 -2.89 -9.65
N GLU A 80 1.49 -3.59 -8.53
CA GLU A 80 1.20 -5.02 -8.38
C GLU A 80 -0.27 -5.38 -8.64
N VAL A 81 -1.20 -4.54 -8.19
CA VAL A 81 -2.64 -4.76 -8.41
C VAL A 81 -3.15 -4.17 -9.74
N GLY A 82 -2.26 -3.59 -10.55
CA GLY A 82 -2.58 -2.99 -11.84
C GLY A 82 -3.44 -1.72 -11.75
N TYR A 83 -3.37 -0.99 -10.64
CA TYR A 83 -4.09 0.26 -10.42
C TYR A 83 -3.23 1.50 -10.69
N LEU A 84 -1.90 1.35 -10.70
CA LEU A 84 -0.98 2.45 -10.98
C LEU A 84 -1.12 2.92 -12.43
N ASN A 85 -1.28 4.23 -12.60
CA ASN A 85 -1.39 4.87 -13.90
C ASN A 85 -0.61 6.19 -13.89
N LYS A 86 -0.48 6.80 -15.08
CA LYS A 86 0.30 8.02 -15.28
C LYS A 86 -0.23 9.17 -14.45
N GLU A 87 -1.56 9.30 -14.36
CA GLU A 87 -2.22 10.38 -13.64
C GLU A 87 -1.91 10.30 -12.15
N ILE A 88 -2.04 9.11 -11.54
CA ILE A 88 -1.65 8.87 -10.13
C ILE A 88 -0.17 9.21 -9.91
N ILE A 89 0.73 8.76 -10.79
CA ILE A 89 2.16 9.03 -10.64
C ILE A 89 2.42 10.55 -10.63
N LEU A 90 1.89 11.26 -11.62
CA LEU A 90 2.17 12.68 -11.82
C LEU A 90 1.47 13.59 -10.80
N GLU A 91 0.24 13.26 -10.42
CA GLU A 91 -0.58 14.12 -9.56
C GLU A 91 -0.39 13.80 -8.08
N ASP A 92 -0.25 12.52 -7.71
CA ASP A 92 -0.18 12.12 -6.31
C ASP A 92 1.26 11.95 -5.82
N PHE A 93 2.13 11.31 -6.60
CA PHE A 93 3.45 10.91 -6.09
C PHE A 93 4.55 11.92 -6.41
N MET A 94 4.61 12.43 -7.64
CA MET A 94 5.68 13.34 -8.06
C MET A 94 5.77 14.61 -7.20
N PRO A 95 4.67 15.30 -6.82
CA PRO A 95 4.77 16.51 -6.01
C PRO A 95 5.44 16.28 -4.65
N TYR A 96 5.16 15.13 -4.02
CA TYR A 96 5.81 14.75 -2.77
C TYR A 96 7.29 14.45 -2.98
N PHE A 97 7.64 13.64 -3.99
CA PHE A 97 9.03 13.28 -4.26
C PHE A 97 9.90 14.49 -4.65
N GLU A 98 9.39 15.39 -5.49
CA GLU A 98 10.08 16.65 -5.83
C GLU A 98 10.34 17.48 -4.58
N LYS A 99 9.36 17.59 -3.68
CA LYS A 99 9.47 18.34 -2.42
C LYS A 99 10.55 17.78 -1.49
N ILE A 100 10.73 16.46 -1.44
CA ILE A 100 11.69 15.81 -0.53
C ILE A 100 13.05 15.50 -1.18
N THR A 101 13.18 15.71 -2.48
CA THR A 101 14.45 15.45 -3.19
C THR A 101 15.52 16.43 -2.72
N THR A 102 16.66 15.88 -2.33
CA THR A 102 17.84 16.65 -1.91
C THR A 102 18.58 17.24 -3.10
N ASP A 103 19.46 18.21 -2.87
CA ASP A 103 20.34 18.80 -3.91
C ASP A 103 21.23 17.77 -4.63
N LYS A 104 21.39 16.57 -4.06
CA LYS A 104 22.14 15.45 -4.64
C LYS A 104 21.28 14.55 -5.54
N GLY A 105 19.99 14.83 -5.68
CA GLY A 105 19.05 14.09 -6.52
C GLY A 105 18.47 12.82 -5.88
N GLY A 106 18.76 12.55 -4.61
CA GLY A 106 18.16 11.45 -3.85
C GLY A 106 17.06 11.93 -2.89
N ILE A 107 16.21 11.01 -2.45
CA ILE A 107 15.24 11.21 -1.37
C ILE A 107 15.84 10.73 -0.03
N PRO A 108 15.50 11.37 1.10
CA PRO A 108 16.12 11.13 2.41
C PRO A 108 15.82 9.76 3.03
#